data_AF-A0A2S7L206-F1
#
_entry.id   AF-A0A2S7L206-F1
#
_cell.length_a   1.000
_cell.length_b   1.000
_cell.length_c   1.000
_cell.angle_alpha   90.00
_cell.angle_beta   90.00
_cell.angle_gamma   90.00
#
_symmetry.space_group_name_H-M   'P 1'
#
loop_
_entity.id
_entity.type
_entity.pdbx_description
1 polymer ?
#
loop_
_entity_poly.entity_id
_entity_poly.type
_entity_poly.pdbx_seq_one_letter_code
_entity_poly.pdbx_strand_id
1 'polypeptide(L)'
;MSNQILLQIAQYLDISPTDYKIAQERFNAVKNWLDDGSYKSGYLLDVYLQGSFRLGTVVRPYHNDKDGNFDIDQVCELTKYNELKSSEILKNDVGDRLKENNDYERMLDTEGKRCWTIEYATENNRPGFHIDILPALKSDEGTLHSIDITHKEDDIYSWSTSNPKGYYLWFKSKNAYSTSFIESQRSTIFNANKELYEIEEEVPKQLFRTSLQRAIQIMKRHRDVHFVNKDFKPISIIITTITTQVYTESNIIEIIDEFINYTLSRNEFLIKNGYLIKDDILDYSDGKWLIPNPVDYARPEDERENFADRWNLESELANSFFEWCQQLKRDINSFKKSGLSDSLNLKTKSFGIGEKVDGILIKEAEKVIENRVGIFSSNNRELLDLIHLCIEGKTEWEPIKELAERYYHKANEGESKDVAKVNYYQIARHRGKSFSDEARTDILNVLKRNSDSASFVLCCNLLLGSASQKMIRDCMKYNNYENILEWPILRLYKYRFINK
;
A
#
# COMPACT_ATOMS: atom_id res chain seq x y z
N MET A 1 -5.13 22.24 10.43
CA MET A 1 -3.69 22.26 10.07
C MET A 1 -3.28 21.00 9.30
N SER A 2 -3.07 19.84 9.92
CA SER A 2 -2.46 18.67 9.27
C SER A 2 -3.18 18.18 7.99
N ASN A 3 -4.51 18.16 7.94
CA ASN A 3 -5.26 17.81 6.71
C ASN A 3 -5.03 18.82 5.55
N GLN A 4 -4.79 20.10 5.83
CA GLN A 4 -4.44 21.10 4.80
C GLN A 4 -3.03 20.86 4.26
N ILE A 5 -2.11 20.37 5.11
CA ILE A 5 -0.77 19.95 4.68
C ILE A 5 -0.89 18.70 3.79
N LEU A 6 -1.75 17.72 4.13
CA LEU A 6 -2.01 16.57 3.24
C LEU A 6 -2.59 16.99 1.89
N LEU A 7 -3.49 17.98 1.83
CA LEU A 7 -3.99 18.53 0.55
C LEU A 7 -2.87 19.14 -0.29
N GLN A 8 -1.97 19.92 0.30
CA GLN A 8 -0.81 20.50 -0.40
C GLN A 8 0.18 19.44 -0.90
N ILE A 9 0.44 18.40 -0.09
CA ILE A 9 1.25 17.26 -0.51
C ILE A 9 0.58 16.53 -1.67
N ALA A 10 -0.70 16.19 -1.55
CA ALA A 10 -1.43 15.42 -2.56
C ALA A 10 -1.53 16.15 -3.92
N GLN A 11 -1.63 17.48 -3.93
CA GLN A 11 -1.49 18.29 -5.15
C GLN A 11 -0.12 18.11 -5.83
N TYR A 12 0.95 17.90 -5.07
CA TYR A 12 2.28 17.56 -5.61
C TYR A 12 2.37 16.08 -6.06
N LEU A 13 1.48 15.21 -5.57
CA LEU A 13 1.36 13.81 -6.02
C LEU A 13 0.56 13.64 -7.32
N ASP A 14 -0.20 14.66 -7.75
CA ASP A 14 -1.03 14.58 -8.95
C ASP A 14 -0.20 14.50 -10.25
N ILE A 15 -0.77 13.78 -11.22
CA ILE A 15 -0.51 13.98 -12.65
C ILE A 15 -0.82 15.45 -13.01
N SER A 16 0.04 16.12 -13.80
CA SER A 16 -0.32 17.47 -14.23
C SER A 16 -1.45 17.43 -15.28
N PRO A 17 -2.25 18.50 -15.43
CA PRO A 17 -3.24 18.58 -16.50
C PRO A 17 -2.63 18.35 -17.90
N THR A 18 -1.39 18.82 -18.14
CA THR A 18 -0.63 18.57 -19.37
C THR A 18 -0.29 17.08 -19.54
N ASP A 19 0.23 16.42 -18.51
CA ASP A 19 0.59 15.00 -18.56
C ASP A 19 -0.67 14.12 -18.70
N TYR A 20 -1.80 14.54 -18.13
CA TYR A 20 -3.10 13.90 -18.34
C TYR A 20 -3.60 14.07 -19.79
N LYS A 21 -3.41 15.26 -20.40
CA LYS A 21 -3.75 15.47 -21.82
C LYS A 21 -2.92 14.56 -22.73
N ILE A 22 -1.62 14.44 -22.48
CA ILE A 22 -0.72 13.49 -23.17
C ILE A 22 -1.20 12.04 -23.00
N ALA A 23 -1.60 11.64 -21.78
CA ALA A 23 -2.17 10.31 -21.54
C ALA A 23 -3.47 10.07 -22.32
N GLN A 24 -4.35 11.07 -22.37
CA GLN A 24 -5.62 11.01 -23.10
C GLN A 24 -5.40 10.94 -24.63
N GLU A 25 -4.42 11.68 -25.16
CA GLU A 25 -4.02 11.65 -26.57
C GLU A 25 -3.47 10.28 -26.95
N ARG A 26 -2.58 9.70 -26.13
CA ARG A 26 -2.01 8.36 -26.34
C ARG A 26 -3.07 7.25 -26.24
N PHE A 27 -3.95 7.30 -25.24
CA PHE A 27 -5.11 6.40 -25.12
C PHE A 27 -6.01 6.49 -26.36
N ASN A 28 -6.36 7.69 -26.81
CA ASN A 28 -7.21 7.89 -27.99
C ASN A 28 -6.55 7.37 -29.27
N ALA A 29 -5.24 7.53 -29.43
CA ALA A 29 -4.50 7.03 -30.61
C ALA A 29 -4.53 5.50 -30.70
N VAL A 30 -4.30 4.80 -29.58
CA VAL A 30 -4.34 3.33 -29.53
C VAL A 30 -5.80 2.83 -29.62
N LYS A 31 -6.74 3.53 -29.00
CA LYS A 31 -8.18 3.25 -29.14
C LYS A 31 -8.64 3.30 -30.59
N ASN A 32 -8.42 4.41 -31.29
CA ASN A 32 -8.89 4.57 -32.67
C ASN A 32 -8.27 3.50 -33.60
N TRP A 33 -6.98 3.19 -33.40
CA TRP A 33 -6.31 2.12 -34.14
C TRP A 33 -6.95 0.74 -33.91
N LEU A 34 -7.39 0.43 -32.68
CA LEU A 34 -8.09 -0.80 -32.38
C LEU A 34 -9.54 -0.79 -32.91
N ASP A 35 -10.24 0.34 -32.86
CA ASP A 35 -11.60 0.50 -33.40
C ASP A 35 -11.65 0.26 -34.92
N ASP A 36 -10.62 0.68 -35.66
CA ASP A 36 -10.44 0.44 -37.10
C ASP A 36 -10.04 -1.03 -37.44
N GLY A 37 -9.86 -1.89 -36.43
CA GLY A 37 -9.41 -3.27 -36.59
C GLY A 37 -10.51 -4.27 -36.98
N SER A 38 -10.10 -5.44 -37.46
CA SER A 38 -10.99 -6.59 -37.74
C SER A 38 -10.49 -7.84 -37.02
N TYR A 39 -11.34 -8.44 -36.18
CA TYR A 39 -10.95 -9.48 -35.22
C TYR A 39 -11.64 -10.81 -35.57
N LYS A 40 -10.92 -11.94 -35.47
CA LYS A 40 -11.46 -13.28 -35.75
C LYS A 40 -12.30 -13.79 -34.57
N SER A 41 -12.04 -13.26 -33.38
CA SER A 41 -12.71 -13.63 -32.13
C SER A 41 -14.08 -12.97 -31.93
N GLY A 42 -14.37 -11.86 -32.60
CA GLY A 42 -15.58 -11.09 -32.36
C GLY A 42 -15.65 -9.74 -33.07
N TYR A 43 -16.66 -8.94 -32.70
CA TYR A 43 -16.98 -7.65 -33.30
C TYR A 43 -17.74 -6.76 -32.30
N LEU A 44 -18.09 -5.53 -32.71
CA LEU A 44 -18.57 -4.44 -31.83
C LEU A 44 -17.62 -4.21 -30.64
N LEU A 45 -16.45 -3.66 -30.96
CA LEU A 45 -15.44 -3.30 -29.96
C LEU A 45 -15.90 -2.12 -29.09
N ASP A 46 -15.64 -2.20 -27.78
CA ASP A 46 -15.75 -1.11 -26.82
C ASP A 46 -14.40 -0.96 -26.09
N VAL A 47 -13.71 0.15 -26.37
CA VAL A 47 -12.39 0.45 -25.81
C VAL A 47 -12.50 1.53 -24.74
N TYR A 48 -12.06 1.21 -23.52
CA TYR A 48 -12.23 2.09 -22.37
C TYR A 48 -11.07 2.01 -21.37
N LEU A 49 -10.80 3.11 -20.68
CA LEU A 49 -9.87 3.13 -19.55
C LEU A 49 -10.36 2.24 -18.40
N GLN A 50 -9.45 1.65 -17.64
CA GLN A 50 -9.73 1.08 -16.32
C GLN A 50 -8.78 1.69 -15.27
N GLY A 51 -8.56 0.98 -14.15
CA GLY A 51 -7.53 1.25 -13.16
C GLY A 51 -7.38 2.73 -12.74
N SER A 52 -6.13 3.18 -12.61
CA SER A 52 -5.84 4.36 -11.77
C SER A 52 -6.26 5.70 -12.40
N PHE A 53 -6.21 5.80 -13.73
CA PHE A 53 -6.71 6.96 -14.47
C PHE A 53 -8.23 7.09 -14.37
N ARG A 54 -8.98 5.99 -14.59
CA ARG A 54 -10.45 6.02 -14.54
C ARG A 54 -11.01 6.28 -13.14
N LEU A 55 -10.33 5.79 -12.10
CA LEU A 55 -10.70 6.01 -10.71
C LEU A 55 -10.29 7.40 -10.19
N GLY A 56 -9.45 8.15 -10.91
CA GLY A 56 -8.88 9.40 -10.42
C GLY A 56 -7.90 9.19 -9.25
N THR A 57 -7.24 8.04 -9.19
CA THR A 57 -6.24 7.65 -8.17
C THR A 57 -4.85 7.42 -8.76
N VAL A 58 -4.63 7.88 -10.00
CA VAL A 58 -3.30 8.03 -10.60
C VAL A 58 -2.42 8.92 -9.72
N VAL A 59 -1.16 8.51 -9.57
CA VAL A 59 -0.12 9.20 -8.78
C VAL A 59 1.04 9.41 -9.73
N ARG A 60 1.62 10.62 -9.74
CA ARG A 60 2.86 10.90 -10.45
C ARG A 60 3.95 9.91 -10.00
N PRO A 61 4.72 9.26 -10.87
CA PRO A 61 5.76 8.33 -10.45
C PRO A 61 6.80 8.92 -9.48
N TYR A 62 7.62 8.07 -8.86
CA TYR A 62 8.71 8.53 -7.99
C TYR A 62 10.02 8.56 -8.77
N HIS A 63 10.77 9.67 -8.69
CA HIS A 63 11.97 9.88 -9.52
C HIS A 63 13.15 8.94 -9.22
N ASN A 64 13.11 8.19 -8.10
CA ASN A 64 14.06 7.11 -7.82
C ASN A 64 13.45 5.71 -7.94
N ASP A 65 12.14 5.58 -8.23
CA ASP A 65 11.56 4.32 -8.70
C ASP A 65 11.90 4.24 -10.20
N LYS A 66 12.87 3.39 -10.56
CA LYS A 66 13.50 3.39 -11.90
C LYS A 66 12.51 2.99 -12.99
N ASP A 67 11.53 2.18 -12.61
CA ASP A 67 10.49 1.64 -13.46
C ASP A 67 9.21 2.51 -13.36
N GLY A 68 9.35 3.72 -12.81
CA GLY A 68 8.28 4.66 -12.49
C GLY A 68 7.68 5.36 -13.71
N ASN A 69 6.79 4.66 -14.41
CA ASN A 69 5.96 5.17 -15.50
C ASN A 69 4.51 5.48 -15.04
N PHE A 70 3.76 6.22 -15.85
CA PHE A 70 2.32 6.43 -15.67
C PHE A 70 1.54 5.28 -16.32
N ASP A 71 1.00 4.38 -15.49
CA ASP A 71 0.15 3.25 -15.86
C ASP A 71 -1.28 3.68 -16.27
N ILE A 72 -1.50 3.75 -17.59
CA ILE A 72 -2.77 3.93 -18.31
C ILE A 72 -3.33 2.54 -18.65
N ASP A 73 -4.24 2.02 -17.82
CA ASP A 73 -4.91 0.76 -18.09
C ASP A 73 -6.01 0.91 -19.18
N GLN A 74 -6.00 0.10 -20.23
CA GLN A 74 -6.97 0.12 -21.33
C GLN A 74 -7.58 -1.27 -21.58
N VAL A 75 -8.91 -1.38 -21.60
CA VAL A 75 -9.61 -2.62 -21.97
C VAL A 75 -10.03 -2.57 -23.43
N CYS A 76 -9.87 -3.70 -24.12
CA CYS A 76 -10.24 -3.95 -25.51
C CYS A 76 -11.35 -5.01 -25.51
N GLU A 77 -12.61 -4.60 -25.30
CA GLU A 77 -13.76 -5.52 -25.09
C GLU A 77 -14.55 -5.73 -26.39
N LEU A 78 -14.49 -6.93 -26.96
CA LEU A 78 -15.39 -7.33 -28.04
C LEU A 78 -16.75 -7.69 -27.42
N THR A 79 -17.74 -6.80 -27.59
CA THR A 79 -19.08 -6.95 -26.99
C THR A 79 -19.96 -8.00 -27.69
N LYS A 80 -19.51 -8.47 -28.85
CA LYS A 80 -19.97 -9.69 -29.53
C LYS A 80 -18.77 -10.58 -29.85
N TYR A 81 -18.92 -11.87 -29.59
CA TYR A 81 -17.93 -12.90 -29.91
C TYR A 81 -18.49 -13.86 -30.98
N ASN A 82 -17.62 -14.50 -31.74
CA ASN A 82 -18.00 -15.57 -32.67
C ASN A 82 -18.22 -16.88 -31.91
N GLU A 83 -19.02 -17.81 -32.46
CA GLU A 83 -19.59 -18.97 -31.74
C GLU A 83 -18.59 -19.86 -30.96
N LEU A 84 -17.31 -19.82 -31.31
CA LEU A 84 -16.21 -20.49 -30.60
C LEU A 84 -15.31 -19.44 -29.91
N LYS A 85 -15.48 -19.24 -28.61
CA LYS A 85 -14.57 -18.42 -27.79
C LYS A 85 -13.20 -19.11 -27.68
N SER A 86 -12.12 -18.40 -28.04
CA SER A 86 -10.73 -18.83 -27.77
C SER A 86 -9.90 -17.67 -27.22
N SER A 87 -9.24 -17.90 -26.08
CA SER A 87 -8.37 -16.92 -25.42
C SER A 87 -7.10 -16.67 -26.24
N GLU A 88 -6.54 -17.71 -26.86
CA GLU A 88 -5.39 -17.62 -27.78
C GLU A 88 -5.72 -16.75 -29.00
N ILE A 89 -6.86 -17.01 -29.65
CA ILE A 89 -7.24 -16.26 -30.86
C ILE A 89 -7.51 -14.80 -30.51
N LEU A 90 -8.15 -14.50 -29.38
CA LEU A 90 -8.37 -13.13 -28.93
C LEU A 90 -7.07 -12.40 -28.59
N LYS A 91 -6.18 -13.07 -27.85
CA LYS A 91 -4.87 -12.54 -27.46
C LYS A 91 -4.03 -12.20 -28.70
N ASN A 92 -3.97 -13.13 -29.66
CA ASN A 92 -3.26 -12.94 -30.91
C ASN A 92 -3.94 -11.91 -31.83
N ASP A 93 -5.27 -11.91 -32.00
CA ASP A 93 -5.97 -10.91 -32.83
C ASP A 93 -5.67 -9.48 -32.38
N VAL A 94 -5.69 -9.21 -31.07
CA VAL A 94 -5.34 -7.87 -30.53
C VAL A 94 -3.84 -7.58 -30.67
N GLY A 95 -2.98 -8.56 -30.40
CA GLY A 95 -1.52 -8.40 -30.50
C GLY A 95 -1.06 -8.14 -31.94
N ASP A 96 -1.58 -8.90 -32.90
CA ASP A 96 -1.27 -8.76 -34.31
C ASP A 96 -1.84 -7.44 -34.87
N ARG A 97 -3.05 -7.04 -34.47
CA ARG A 97 -3.59 -5.71 -34.81
C ARG A 97 -2.71 -4.58 -34.28
N LEU A 98 -2.06 -4.73 -33.12
CA LEU A 98 -1.07 -3.73 -32.67
C LEU A 98 0.19 -3.74 -33.56
N LYS A 99 0.71 -4.92 -33.93
CA LYS A 99 1.91 -5.07 -34.78
C LYS A 99 1.72 -4.57 -36.22
N GLU A 100 0.48 -4.53 -36.73
CA GLU A 100 0.16 -3.90 -38.03
C GLU A 100 0.54 -2.40 -38.11
N ASN A 101 0.85 -1.75 -36.97
CA ASN A 101 1.43 -0.41 -36.92
C ASN A 101 2.91 -0.47 -36.50
N ASN A 102 3.81 -0.13 -37.42
CA ASN A 102 5.27 -0.13 -37.21
C ASN A 102 5.74 0.66 -35.96
N ASP A 103 5.06 1.74 -35.58
CA ASP A 103 5.42 2.51 -34.38
C ASP A 103 4.98 1.77 -33.10
N TYR A 104 3.83 1.11 -33.11
CA TYR A 104 3.37 0.28 -31.99
C TYR A 104 4.17 -1.02 -31.89
N GLU A 105 4.48 -1.70 -33.00
CA GLU A 105 5.36 -2.88 -33.02
C GLU A 105 6.72 -2.58 -32.37
N ARG A 106 7.34 -1.44 -32.72
CA ARG A 106 8.62 -0.99 -32.16
C ARG A 106 8.54 -0.62 -30.67
N MET A 107 7.36 -0.25 -30.17
CA MET A 107 7.12 0.14 -28.77
C MET A 107 6.49 -0.99 -27.94
N LEU A 108 6.24 -2.16 -28.52
CA LEU A 108 5.60 -3.28 -27.83
C LEU A 108 6.61 -4.01 -26.94
N ASP A 109 6.30 -4.14 -25.65
CA ASP A 109 7.02 -5.09 -24.78
C ASP A 109 6.65 -6.53 -25.16
N THR A 110 7.44 -7.47 -24.63
CA THR A 110 7.14 -8.89 -24.55
C THR A 110 5.71 -9.18 -24.08
N GLU A 111 5.17 -10.32 -24.49
CA GLU A 111 3.77 -10.64 -24.28
C GLU A 111 3.42 -10.86 -22.78
N GLY A 112 2.83 -9.84 -22.15
CA GLY A 112 2.36 -9.90 -20.77
C GLY A 112 1.26 -10.95 -20.54
N LYS A 113 1.25 -11.54 -19.33
CA LYS A 113 0.33 -12.61 -18.91
C LYS A 113 -1.17 -12.32 -19.07
N ARG A 114 -1.58 -11.05 -19.21
CA ARG A 114 -2.98 -10.63 -19.45
C ARG A 114 -3.02 -9.58 -20.56
N CYS A 115 -2.42 -8.42 -20.32
CA CYS A 115 -2.29 -7.30 -21.26
C CYS A 115 -1.20 -7.51 -22.35
N TRP A 116 -1.30 -6.75 -23.44
CA TRP A 116 -0.17 -6.31 -24.28
C TRP A 116 0.24 -4.91 -23.82
N THR A 117 1.53 -4.58 -23.83
CA THR A 117 2.04 -3.32 -23.24
C THR A 117 2.83 -2.51 -24.27
N ILE A 118 2.51 -1.23 -24.40
CA ILE A 118 3.20 -0.28 -25.30
C ILE A 118 3.99 0.72 -24.46
N GLU A 119 5.31 0.64 -24.49
CA GLU A 119 6.22 1.54 -23.80
C GLU A 119 6.48 2.81 -24.62
N TYR A 120 5.96 3.95 -24.16
CA TYR A 120 6.28 5.25 -24.74
C TYR A 120 7.57 5.81 -24.13
N ALA A 121 8.52 6.15 -25.00
CA ALA A 121 9.77 6.79 -24.63
C ALA A 121 9.60 8.02 -23.72
N THR A 122 10.57 8.19 -22.80
CA THR A 122 10.64 9.33 -21.89
C THR A 122 11.15 10.58 -22.59
N GLU A 123 10.51 11.71 -22.33
CA GLU A 123 10.91 13.02 -22.86
C GLU A 123 11.30 13.96 -21.72
N ASN A 124 12.43 14.68 -21.88
CA ASN A 124 12.74 15.90 -21.14
C ASN A 124 12.57 15.81 -19.60
N ASN A 125 13.11 14.75 -18.97
CA ASN A 125 13.01 14.47 -17.54
C ASN A 125 11.56 14.29 -17.00
N ARG A 126 10.58 14.00 -17.86
CA ARG A 126 9.25 13.54 -17.44
C ARG A 126 9.23 12.02 -17.23
N PRO A 127 8.35 11.49 -16.36
CA PRO A 127 8.03 10.06 -16.31
C PRO A 127 7.50 9.54 -17.66
N GLY A 128 7.73 8.26 -17.95
CA GLY A 128 7.21 7.60 -19.16
C GLY A 128 5.75 7.15 -19.01
N PHE A 129 5.23 6.43 -20.00
CA PHE A 129 3.84 5.95 -20.03
C PHE A 129 3.71 4.60 -20.76
N HIS A 130 2.78 3.78 -20.28
CA HIS A 130 2.12 2.64 -20.93
C HIS A 130 0.72 2.59 -20.31
N ILE A 131 -0.44 2.30 -20.93
CA ILE A 131 -0.79 1.63 -22.17
C ILE A 131 -0.53 0.12 -22.08
N ASP A 132 -1.22 -0.45 -21.07
CA ASP A 132 -1.55 -1.87 -20.99
C ASP A 132 -2.92 -2.11 -21.66
N ILE A 133 -2.93 -2.76 -22.81
CA ILE A 133 -4.14 -3.16 -23.54
C ILE A 133 -4.55 -4.57 -23.09
N LEU A 134 -5.67 -4.70 -22.38
CA LEU A 134 -6.25 -5.96 -21.92
C LEU A 134 -7.28 -6.49 -22.94
N PRO A 135 -7.01 -7.61 -23.65
CA PRO A 135 -7.98 -8.25 -24.52
C PRO A 135 -9.12 -8.89 -23.71
N ALA A 136 -10.36 -8.60 -24.09
CA ALA A 136 -11.54 -9.07 -23.39
C ALA A 136 -12.69 -9.44 -24.35
N LEU A 137 -13.48 -10.44 -23.97
CA LEU A 137 -14.85 -10.60 -24.47
C LEU A 137 -15.83 -10.14 -23.40
N LYS A 138 -17.03 -9.74 -23.80
CA LYS A 138 -18.15 -9.71 -22.87
C LYS A 138 -18.39 -11.12 -22.32
N SER A 139 -18.51 -11.24 -20.99
CA SER A 139 -18.91 -12.48 -20.32
C SER A 139 -20.42 -12.70 -20.40
N ASP A 140 -20.80 -13.97 -20.42
CA ASP A 140 -22.20 -14.41 -20.33
C ASP A 140 -22.60 -14.76 -18.89
N GLU A 141 -21.62 -14.74 -17.97
CA GLU A 141 -21.74 -15.15 -16.57
C GLU A 141 -21.34 -14.02 -15.59
N GLY A 142 -21.73 -14.18 -14.32
CA GLY A 142 -21.48 -13.20 -13.27
C GLY A 142 -22.43 -12.00 -13.31
N THR A 143 -21.91 -10.80 -13.02
CA THR A 143 -22.70 -9.57 -12.88
C THR A 143 -22.71 -8.69 -14.13
N LEU A 144 -23.49 -7.61 -14.11
CA LEU A 144 -23.52 -6.64 -15.20
C LEU A 144 -22.12 -6.06 -15.45
N HIS A 145 -21.70 -6.09 -16.71
CA HIS A 145 -20.36 -5.72 -17.19
C HIS A 145 -19.21 -6.69 -16.85
N SER A 146 -19.48 -7.92 -16.38
CA SER A 146 -18.46 -8.98 -16.38
C SER A 146 -17.85 -9.19 -17.76
N ILE A 147 -16.54 -9.45 -17.78
CA ILE A 147 -15.76 -9.76 -18.97
C ILE A 147 -14.93 -11.04 -18.77
N ASP A 148 -14.74 -11.76 -19.88
CA ASP A 148 -13.80 -12.88 -19.97
C ASP A 148 -12.49 -12.31 -20.53
N ILE A 149 -11.40 -12.45 -19.79
CA ILE A 149 -10.09 -11.87 -20.12
C ILE A 149 -9.07 -12.97 -20.44
N THR A 150 -8.17 -12.69 -21.37
CA THR A 150 -7.12 -13.63 -21.75
C THR A 150 -6.07 -13.77 -20.65
N HIS A 151 -5.68 -15.00 -20.32
CA HIS A 151 -4.52 -15.28 -19.49
C HIS A 151 -3.52 -16.17 -20.23
N LYS A 152 -2.22 -15.91 -20.05
CA LYS A 152 -1.11 -16.70 -20.60
C LYS A 152 -0.14 -17.10 -19.50
N GLU A 153 0.17 -18.39 -19.41
CA GLU A 153 1.20 -18.96 -18.54
C GLU A 153 1.84 -20.17 -19.22
N ASP A 154 3.17 -20.26 -19.24
CA ASP A 154 3.96 -21.32 -19.90
C ASP A 154 3.51 -21.65 -21.34
N ASP A 155 3.28 -20.59 -22.14
CA ASP A 155 2.72 -20.61 -23.51
C ASP A 155 1.33 -21.25 -23.67
N ILE A 156 0.65 -21.57 -22.57
CA ILE A 156 -0.76 -22.00 -22.55
C ILE A 156 -1.67 -20.78 -22.35
N TYR A 157 -2.66 -20.65 -23.23
CA TYR A 157 -3.71 -19.62 -23.12
C TYR A 157 -4.95 -20.17 -22.42
N SER A 158 -5.49 -19.40 -21.48
CA SER A 158 -6.69 -19.73 -20.71
C SER A 158 -7.60 -18.51 -20.55
N TRP A 159 -8.81 -18.73 -20.04
CA TRP A 159 -9.72 -17.66 -19.64
C TRP A 159 -9.57 -17.36 -18.15
N SER A 160 -9.63 -16.08 -17.81
CA SER A 160 -9.85 -15.59 -16.46
C SER A 160 -11.00 -14.57 -16.49
N THR A 161 -11.54 -14.19 -15.35
CA THR A 161 -12.73 -13.32 -15.26
C THR A 161 -12.37 -12.01 -14.58
N SER A 162 -13.07 -10.92 -14.95
CA SER A 162 -12.99 -9.65 -14.21
C SER A 162 -14.25 -8.80 -14.47
N ASN A 163 -14.38 -7.67 -13.76
CA ASN A 163 -15.44 -6.68 -14.01
C ASN A 163 -14.96 -5.24 -13.72
N PRO A 164 -14.11 -4.64 -14.58
CA PRO A 164 -13.54 -3.31 -14.35
C PRO A 164 -14.55 -2.17 -14.55
N LYS A 165 -15.54 -2.34 -15.43
CA LYS A 165 -16.68 -1.42 -15.60
C LYS A 165 -17.52 -1.35 -14.32
N GLY A 166 -17.88 -2.50 -13.77
CA GLY A 166 -18.61 -2.64 -12.51
C GLY A 166 -17.81 -2.11 -11.32
N TYR A 167 -16.53 -2.46 -11.21
CA TYR A 167 -15.66 -1.95 -10.14
C TYR A 167 -15.58 -0.41 -10.14
N TYR A 168 -15.47 0.22 -11.32
CA TYR A 168 -15.56 1.68 -11.42
C TYR A 168 -16.92 2.23 -10.96
N LEU A 169 -18.03 1.60 -11.33
CA LEU A 169 -19.37 2.04 -10.92
C LEU A 169 -19.58 1.88 -9.41
N TRP A 170 -19.03 0.83 -8.80
CA TRP A 170 -19.01 0.61 -7.36
C TRP A 170 -18.15 1.65 -6.62
N PHE A 171 -16.91 1.89 -7.09
CA PHE A 171 -16.05 2.94 -6.51
C PHE A 171 -16.72 4.31 -6.60
N LYS A 172 -17.39 4.61 -7.73
CA LYS A 172 -18.16 5.84 -7.94
C LYS A 172 -19.42 5.95 -7.08
N SER A 173 -20.10 4.84 -6.75
CA SER A 173 -21.29 4.88 -5.90
C SER A 173 -20.95 5.14 -4.43
N LYS A 174 -19.78 4.68 -3.98
CA LYS A 174 -19.16 5.09 -2.72
C LYS A 174 -18.66 6.54 -2.78
N ASN A 175 -17.82 6.85 -3.76
CA ASN A 175 -17.16 8.15 -3.94
C ASN A 175 -18.01 9.15 -4.76
N ALA A 176 -19.24 9.41 -4.32
CA ALA A 176 -20.15 10.32 -5.02
C ALA A 176 -19.66 11.78 -5.00
N TYR A 177 -19.67 12.45 -6.15
CA TYR A 177 -19.34 13.87 -6.28
C TYR A 177 -20.62 14.73 -6.15
N SER A 178 -20.60 15.78 -5.32
CA SER A 178 -21.66 16.81 -5.35
C SER A 178 -21.49 17.74 -6.55
N THR A 179 -22.57 18.41 -6.96
CA THR A 179 -22.53 19.44 -8.02
C THR A 179 -21.56 20.57 -7.67
N SER A 180 -21.64 21.08 -6.43
CA SER A 180 -20.76 22.14 -5.93
C SER A 180 -19.28 21.74 -5.87
N PHE A 181 -18.98 20.47 -5.60
CA PHE A 181 -17.61 19.93 -5.69
C PHE A 181 -17.13 19.88 -7.15
N ILE A 182 -17.98 19.43 -8.08
CA ILE A 182 -17.67 19.41 -9.52
C ILE A 182 -17.36 20.82 -10.04
N GLU A 183 -18.22 21.80 -9.70
CA GLU A 183 -18.07 23.21 -10.10
C GLU A 183 -16.79 23.82 -9.51
N SER A 184 -16.57 23.64 -8.20
CA SER A 184 -15.38 24.14 -7.50
C SER A 184 -14.07 23.56 -8.05
N GLN A 185 -14.02 22.24 -8.28
CA GLN A 185 -12.83 21.58 -8.85
C GLN A 185 -12.60 22.02 -10.31
N ARG A 186 -13.66 22.07 -11.13
CA ARG A 186 -13.61 22.50 -12.53
C ARG A 186 -13.04 23.90 -12.66
N SER A 187 -13.64 24.88 -11.98
CA SER A 187 -13.21 26.27 -12.07
C SER A 187 -11.82 26.50 -11.48
N THR A 188 -11.45 25.78 -10.40
CA THR A 188 -10.08 25.84 -9.85
C THR A 188 -9.04 25.34 -10.84
N ILE A 189 -9.28 24.20 -11.49
CA ILE A 189 -8.34 23.62 -12.47
C ILE A 189 -8.29 24.47 -13.74
N PHE A 190 -9.44 24.90 -14.28
CA PHE A 190 -9.51 25.78 -15.44
C PHE A 190 -8.74 27.09 -15.20
N ASN A 191 -9.02 27.79 -14.09
CA ASN A 191 -8.37 29.08 -13.83
C ASN A 191 -6.85 28.98 -13.65
N ALA A 192 -6.33 27.81 -13.25
CA ALA A 192 -4.90 27.54 -13.18
C ALA A 192 -4.28 27.03 -14.50
N ASN A 193 -5.08 26.71 -15.53
CA ASN A 193 -4.63 26.05 -16.76
C ASN A 193 -5.31 26.61 -18.03
N LYS A 194 -5.55 27.93 -18.10
CA LYS A 194 -6.22 28.61 -19.24
C LYS A 194 -5.46 28.55 -20.59
N GLU A 195 -4.22 28.10 -20.57
CA GLU A 195 -3.40 27.83 -21.77
C GLU A 195 -3.63 26.41 -22.33
N LEU A 196 -4.35 25.55 -21.59
CA LEU A 196 -4.56 24.12 -21.91
C LEU A 196 -6.01 23.78 -22.28
N TYR A 197 -6.96 24.57 -21.74
CA TYR A 197 -8.41 24.43 -21.91
C TYR A 197 -9.00 25.77 -22.36
N GLU A 198 -9.86 25.75 -23.38
CA GLU A 198 -10.52 26.95 -23.93
C GLU A 198 -11.72 27.37 -23.07
N ILE A 199 -12.46 26.39 -22.51
CA ILE A 199 -13.64 26.61 -21.67
C ILE A 199 -13.64 25.69 -20.43
N GLU A 200 -14.43 26.03 -19.41
CA GLU A 200 -14.48 25.26 -18.17
C GLU A 200 -14.94 23.81 -18.41
N GLU A 201 -15.85 23.57 -19.35
CA GLU A 201 -16.46 22.28 -19.68
C GLU A 201 -15.45 21.21 -20.11
N GLU A 202 -14.33 21.61 -20.73
CA GLU A 202 -13.30 20.70 -21.22
C GLU A 202 -12.53 19.99 -20.10
N VAL A 203 -12.48 20.57 -18.89
CA VAL A 203 -11.72 20.01 -17.77
C VAL A 203 -12.20 18.58 -17.44
N PRO A 204 -11.34 17.55 -17.59
CA PRO A 204 -11.72 16.16 -17.34
C PRO A 204 -12.10 15.91 -15.88
N LYS A 205 -13.23 15.23 -15.66
CA LYS A 205 -13.70 14.88 -14.30
C LYS A 205 -12.73 13.92 -13.57
N GLN A 206 -11.87 13.24 -14.32
CA GLN A 206 -10.75 12.40 -13.89
C GLN A 206 -9.59 13.19 -13.25
N LEU A 207 -9.59 14.53 -13.30
CA LEU A 207 -8.66 15.38 -12.54
C LEU A 207 -9.21 15.82 -11.18
N PHE A 208 -10.49 15.59 -10.88
CA PHE A 208 -11.09 15.96 -9.59
C PHE A 208 -10.69 14.96 -8.50
N ARG A 209 -10.55 15.43 -7.25
CA ARG A 209 -9.99 14.63 -6.15
C ARG A 209 -10.73 14.83 -4.83
N THR A 210 -11.55 13.86 -4.44
CA THR A 210 -12.17 13.79 -3.11
C THR A 210 -11.17 13.34 -2.04
N SER A 211 -11.52 13.46 -0.76
CA SER A 211 -10.68 12.99 0.35
C SER A 211 -10.32 11.50 0.25
N LEU A 212 -11.22 10.64 -0.24
CA LEU A 212 -10.93 9.22 -0.50
C LEU A 212 -9.84 9.04 -1.56
N GLN A 213 -9.98 9.70 -2.72
CA GLN A 213 -8.96 9.65 -3.78
C GLN A 213 -7.62 10.19 -3.27
N ARG A 214 -7.64 11.27 -2.48
CA ARG A 214 -6.46 11.86 -1.84
C ARG A 214 -5.77 10.91 -0.86
N ALA A 215 -6.54 10.23 -0.01
CA ALA A 215 -6.02 9.22 0.92
C ALA A 215 -5.37 8.05 0.16
N ILE A 216 -6.04 7.53 -0.87
CA ILE A 216 -5.53 6.44 -1.72
C ILE A 216 -4.25 6.89 -2.47
N GLN A 217 -4.19 8.12 -3.00
CA GLN A 217 -2.97 8.66 -3.62
C GLN A 217 -1.79 8.76 -2.65
N ILE A 218 -2.03 9.23 -1.42
CA ILE A 218 -1.00 9.32 -0.37
C ILE A 218 -0.51 7.93 0.03
N MET A 219 -1.42 6.97 0.22
CA MET A 219 -1.05 5.59 0.55
C MET A 219 -0.32 4.90 -0.60
N LYS A 220 -0.75 5.08 -1.87
CA LYS A 220 0.02 4.64 -3.04
C LYS A 220 1.44 5.21 -3.03
N ARG A 221 1.62 6.53 -2.85
CA ARG A 221 2.96 7.14 -2.77
C ARG A 221 3.79 6.58 -1.62
N HIS A 222 3.21 6.40 -0.43
CA HIS A 222 3.91 5.83 0.72
C HIS A 222 4.37 4.40 0.42
N ARG A 223 3.53 3.59 -0.25
CA ARG A 223 3.88 2.26 -0.79
C ARG A 223 5.01 2.37 -1.81
N ASP A 224 4.92 3.25 -2.79
CA ASP A 224 5.95 3.41 -3.83
C ASP A 224 7.33 3.72 -3.22
N VAL A 225 7.41 4.71 -2.32
CA VAL A 225 8.67 5.06 -1.62
C VAL A 225 9.18 3.91 -0.75
N HIS A 226 8.29 3.21 -0.02
CA HIS A 226 8.69 2.15 0.90
C HIS A 226 9.35 0.96 0.18
N PHE A 227 8.99 0.73 -1.09
CA PHE A 227 9.43 -0.42 -1.88
C PHE A 227 10.47 -0.11 -2.98
N VAL A 228 11.04 1.09 -3.03
CA VAL A 228 12.05 1.52 -4.06
C VAL A 228 13.26 0.58 -4.18
N ASN A 229 13.60 -0.16 -3.12
CA ASN A 229 14.58 -1.24 -3.16
C ASN A 229 14.10 -2.43 -2.28
N LYS A 230 12.82 -2.80 -2.37
CA LYS A 230 12.25 -3.99 -1.71
C LYS A 230 11.34 -4.76 -2.66
N ASP A 231 11.45 -6.07 -2.62
CA ASP A 231 10.52 -6.99 -3.28
C ASP A 231 9.13 -6.98 -2.63
N PHE A 232 8.19 -7.73 -3.22
CA PHE A 232 6.85 -7.96 -2.68
C PHE A 232 5.98 -6.69 -2.51
N LYS A 233 6.22 -5.66 -3.33
CA LYS A 233 5.45 -4.40 -3.44
C LYS A 233 3.93 -4.68 -3.52
N PRO A 234 3.11 -4.37 -2.49
CA PRO A 234 1.68 -4.70 -2.50
C PRO A 234 0.94 -3.97 -3.61
N ILE A 235 0.02 -4.65 -4.32
CA ILE A 235 -0.66 -4.09 -5.50
C ILE A 235 -1.71 -3.02 -5.13
N SER A 236 -1.86 -2.00 -5.99
CA SER A 236 -2.69 -0.82 -5.68
C SER A 236 -4.20 -1.10 -5.62
N ILE A 237 -4.69 -2.17 -6.25
CA ILE A 237 -6.10 -2.56 -6.16
C ILE A 237 -6.49 -2.97 -4.73
N ILE A 238 -5.61 -3.65 -3.98
CA ILE A 238 -5.86 -4.04 -2.58
C ILE A 238 -6.05 -2.80 -1.70
N ILE A 239 -5.14 -1.83 -1.80
CA ILE A 239 -5.23 -0.56 -1.06
C ILE A 239 -6.54 0.17 -1.43
N THR A 240 -6.85 0.26 -2.73
CA THR A 240 -8.05 0.95 -3.24
C THR A 240 -9.33 0.28 -2.74
N THR A 241 -9.44 -1.04 -2.86
CA THR A 241 -10.63 -1.82 -2.47
C THR A 241 -10.85 -1.75 -0.97
N ILE A 242 -9.86 -2.08 -0.15
CA ILE A 242 -10.02 -2.07 1.31
C ILE A 242 -10.37 -0.66 1.79
N THR A 243 -9.64 0.38 1.38
CA THR A 243 -9.94 1.77 1.78
C THR A 243 -11.38 2.15 1.43
N THR A 244 -11.84 1.81 0.22
CA THR A 244 -13.20 2.13 -0.26
C THR A 244 -14.30 1.28 0.38
N GLN A 245 -13.97 0.10 0.92
CA GLN A 245 -14.91 -0.71 1.73
C GLN A 245 -15.07 -0.14 3.14
N VAL A 246 -13.97 0.25 3.79
CA VAL A 246 -13.93 0.53 5.25
C VAL A 246 -14.08 2.00 5.64
N TYR A 247 -13.83 2.94 4.74
CA TYR A 247 -13.91 4.36 5.09
C TYR A 247 -15.35 4.79 5.39
N THR A 248 -15.51 5.64 6.41
CA THR A 248 -16.75 6.34 6.74
C THR A 248 -16.55 7.86 6.77
N GLU A 249 -15.30 8.32 6.95
CA GLU A 249 -15.00 9.73 7.20
C GLU A 249 -14.71 10.57 5.95
N SER A 250 -14.74 11.90 6.15
CA SER A 250 -14.52 12.89 5.08
C SER A 250 -13.14 13.57 5.09
N ASN A 251 -12.30 13.27 6.09
CA ASN A 251 -10.95 13.82 6.25
C ASN A 251 -9.89 12.82 5.73
N ILE A 252 -8.86 13.31 5.04
CA ILE A 252 -7.79 12.47 4.48
C ILE A 252 -7.05 11.71 5.59
N ILE A 253 -6.86 12.32 6.77
CA ILE A 253 -6.18 11.67 7.91
C ILE A 253 -7.03 10.53 8.46
N GLU A 254 -8.32 10.79 8.70
CA GLU A 254 -9.22 9.81 9.30
C GLU A 254 -9.45 8.61 8.35
N ILE A 255 -9.60 8.82 7.04
CA ILE A 255 -9.70 7.74 6.04
C ILE A 255 -8.44 6.84 6.04
N ILE A 256 -7.25 7.43 6.22
CA ILE A 256 -6.00 6.67 6.34
C ILE A 256 -5.96 5.90 7.67
N ASP A 257 -6.40 6.52 8.78
CA ASP A 257 -6.51 5.86 10.08
C ASP A 257 -7.53 4.71 10.08
N GLU A 258 -8.67 4.84 9.39
CA GLU A 258 -9.66 3.77 9.20
C GLU A 258 -9.04 2.56 8.49
N PHE A 259 -8.32 2.79 7.37
CA PHE A 259 -7.58 1.74 6.66
C PHE A 259 -6.50 1.07 7.53
N ILE A 260 -5.73 1.84 8.29
CA ILE A 260 -4.69 1.33 9.20
C ILE A 260 -5.31 0.49 10.32
N ASN A 261 -6.33 1.02 11.00
CA ASN A 261 -6.97 0.38 12.15
C ASN A 261 -7.69 -0.90 11.71
N TYR A 262 -8.35 -0.90 10.55
CA TYR A 262 -8.91 -2.11 9.96
C TYR A 262 -7.80 -3.14 9.65
N THR A 263 -6.86 -2.83 8.76
CA THR A 263 -5.86 -3.81 8.30
C THR A 263 -4.99 -4.39 9.43
N LEU A 264 -4.63 -3.57 10.42
CA LEU A 264 -3.84 -4.04 11.55
C LEU A 264 -4.66 -4.80 12.61
N SER A 265 -5.93 -4.47 12.85
CA SER A 265 -6.77 -5.26 13.76
C SER A 265 -7.13 -6.62 13.18
N ARG A 266 -7.35 -6.74 11.86
CA ARG A 266 -7.45 -8.04 11.16
C ARG A 266 -6.18 -8.86 11.38
N ASN A 267 -5.00 -8.29 11.11
CA ASN A 267 -3.72 -8.99 11.31
C ASN A 267 -3.48 -9.40 12.77
N GLU A 268 -3.75 -8.51 13.74
CA GLU A 268 -3.61 -8.80 15.17
C GLU A 268 -4.52 -9.97 15.60
N PHE A 269 -5.79 -9.94 15.17
CA PHE A 269 -6.76 -11.00 15.42
C PHE A 269 -6.30 -12.34 14.82
N LEU A 270 -5.84 -12.33 13.56
CA LEU A 270 -5.38 -13.53 12.86
C LEU A 270 -4.13 -14.14 13.53
N ILE A 271 -3.15 -13.34 13.92
CA ILE A 271 -1.95 -13.84 14.61
C ILE A 271 -2.35 -14.44 15.97
N LYS A 272 -3.21 -13.76 16.73
CA LYS A 272 -3.65 -14.15 18.09
C LYS A 272 -4.51 -15.43 18.11
N ASN A 273 -5.41 -15.58 17.13
CA ASN A 273 -6.46 -16.60 17.11
C ASN A 273 -6.26 -17.71 16.06
N GLY A 274 -5.51 -17.47 14.99
CA GLY A 274 -5.27 -18.42 13.89
C GLY A 274 -6.32 -18.44 12.79
N TYR A 275 -7.36 -17.60 12.87
CA TYR A 275 -8.42 -17.44 11.87
C TYR A 275 -8.87 -15.97 11.79
N LEU A 276 -9.67 -15.62 10.78
CA LEU A 276 -10.38 -14.35 10.71
C LEU A 276 -11.91 -14.57 10.80
N ILE A 277 -12.63 -13.59 11.36
CA ILE A 277 -14.09 -13.55 11.32
C ILE A 277 -14.47 -13.03 9.92
N LYS A 278 -15.28 -13.77 9.17
CA LYS A 278 -15.63 -13.41 7.79
C LYS A 278 -16.26 -12.01 7.71
N ASP A 279 -15.74 -11.14 6.84
CA ASP A 279 -16.32 -9.80 6.59
C ASP A 279 -16.43 -9.40 5.09
N ASP A 280 -16.01 -10.26 4.16
CA ASP A 280 -16.02 -10.02 2.71
C ASP A 280 -15.18 -8.80 2.25
N ILE A 281 -14.21 -8.37 3.08
CA ILE A 281 -13.26 -7.29 2.77
C ILE A 281 -11.80 -7.81 2.75
N LEU A 282 -11.36 -8.50 3.81
CA LEU A 282 -10.01 -9.08 3.93
C LEU A 282 -10.08 -10.30 4.82
N ASP A 283 -10.31 -11.47 4.22
CA ASP A 283 -10.58 -12.74 4.91
C ASP A 283 -9.42 -13.75 4.80
N TYR A 284 -9.42 -14.71 5.72
CA TYR A 284 -8.47 -15.81 5.77
C TYR A 284 -9.14 -17.10 6.26
N SER A 285 -9.23 -18.09 5.39
CA SER A 285 -9.87 -19.40 5.61
C SER A 285 -9.05 -20.51 4.95
N ASP A 286 -8.98 -21.69 5.56
CA ASP A 286 -8.31 -22.90 5.04
C ASP A 286 -6.89 -22.66 4.46
N GLY A 287 -6.13 -21.76 5.10
CA GLY A 287 -4.76 -21.40 4.70
C GLY A 287 -4.67 -20.42 3.53
N LYS A 288 -5.79 -19.87 3.07
CA LYS A 288 -5.90 -18.93 1.94
C LYS A 288 -6.38 -17.55 2.37
N TRP A 289 -5.79 -16.53 1.78
CA TRP A 289 -6.25 -15.14 1.77
C TRP A 289 -7.31 -14.89 0.70
N LEU A 290 -8.33 -14.11 1.05
CA LEU A 290 -9.40 -13.66 0.18
C LEU A 290 -9.63 -12.15 0.33
N ILE A 291 -9.46 -11.41 -0.77
CA ILE A 291 -9.87 -10.01 -0.90
C ILE A 291 -10.75 -9.98 -2.16
N PRO A 292 -12.07 -10.16 -2.03
CA PRO A 292 -12.93 -10.38 -3.19
C PRO A 292 -13.12 -9.10 -4.01
N ASN A 293 -13.35 -9.23 -5.31
CA ASN A 293 -13.88 -8.14 -6.10
C ASN A 293 -15.33 -7.83 -5.62
N PRO A 294 -15.62 -6.63 -5.08
CA PRO A 294 -16.92 -6.29 -4.52
C PRO A 294 -18.08 -6.25 -5.54
N VAL A 295 -17.81 -6.42 -6.84
CA VAL A 295 -18.85 -6.56 -7.88
C VAL A 295 -18.97 -7.96 -8.48
N ASP A 296 -18.19 -8.96 -8.03
CA ASP A 296 -18.25 -10.34 -8.58
C ASP A 296 -19.12 -11.29 -7.73
N TYR A 297 -20.12 -10.74 -7.03
CA TYR A 297 -20.95 -11.46 -6.05
C TYR A 297 -21.89 -12.52 -6.65
N ALA A 298 -22.08 -12.54 -7.97
CA ALA A 298 -22.98 -13.48 -8.65
C ALA A 298 -22.33 -14.84 -8.99
N ARG A 299 -21.00 -14.96 -8.91
CA ARG A 299 -20.29 -16.24 -9.07
C ARG A 299 -20.26 -17.04 -7.75
N PRO A 300 -20.12 -18.39 -7.81
CA PRO A 300 -19.70 -19.24 -6.69
C PRO A 300 -18.47 -18.65 -5.98
N GLU A 301 -18.38 -18.80 -4.65
CA GLU A 301 -17.36 -18.11 -3.84
C GLU A 301 -15.91 -18.48 -4.22
N ASP A 302 -15.70 -19.70 -4.69
CA ASP A 302 -14.44 -20.25 -5.19
C ASP A 302 -14.10 -19.83 -6.64
N GLU A 303 -15.05 -19.26 -7.38
CA GLU A 303 -14.89 -18.74 -8.74
C GLU A 303 -14.78 -17.20 -8.80
N ARG A 304 -14.87 -16.49 -7.67
CA ARG A 304 -14.81 -15.02 -7.62
C ARG A 304 -13.39 -14.49 -7.83
N GLU A 305 -13.27 -13.38 -8.55
CA GLU A 305 -12.02 -12.64 -8.68
C GLU A 305 -11.48 -12.23 -7.28
N ASN A 306 -10.30 -12.75 -6.93
CA ASN A 306 -9.65 -12.55 -5.63
C ASN A 306 -8.37 -11.71 -5.82
N PHE A 307 -8.38 -10.47 -5.33
CA PHE A 307 -7.22 -9.56 -5.41
C PHE A 307 -6.03 -9.99 -4.52
N ALA A 308 -6.18 -11.03 -3.69
CA ALA A 308 -5.12 -11.68 -2.93
C ALA A 308 -4.70 -13.04 -3.53
N ASP A 309 -5.06 -13.35 -4.78
CA ASP A 309 -4.68 -14.58 -5.49
C ASP A 309 -3.19 -14.94 -5.30
N ARG A 310 -2.29 -13.99 -5.58
CA ARG A 310 -0.85 -14.14 -5.43
C ARG A 310 -0.37 -14.34 -4.00
N TRP A 311 -1.08 -13.84 -2.98
CA TRP A 311 -0.69 -14.03 -1.57
C TRP A 311 -0.75 -15.51 -1.14
N ASN A 312 -1.52 -16.33 -1.85
CA ASN A 312 -1.67 -17.76 -1.61
C ASN A 312 -0.51 -18.58 -2.20
N LEU A 313 0.03 -18.10 -3.32
CA LEU A 313 1.25 -18.59 -3.95
C LEU A 313 2.49 -18.14 -3.16
N GLU A 314 2.53 -16.85 -2.83
CA GLU A 314 3.70 -16.12 -2.34
C GLU A 314 3.33 -15.32 -1.08
N SER A 315 3.45 -15.97 0.09
CA SER A 315 3.01 -15.43 1.39
C SER A 315 3.72 -14.13 1.81
N GLU A 316 4.89 -13.88 1.24
CA GLU A 316 5.73 -12.72 1.43
C GLU A 316 4.96 -11.43 1.09
N LEU A 317 4.11 -11.44 0.04
CA LEU A 317 3.25 -10.31 -0.33
C LEU A 317 2.30 -9.89 0.80
N ALA A 318 1.70 -10.85 1.51
CA ALA A 318 0.84 -10.57 2.66
C ALA A 318 1.65 -10.03 3.85
N ASN A 319 2.81 -10.65 4.15
CA ASN A 319 3.68 -10.19 5.24
C ASN A 319 4.18 -8.75 4.99
N SER A 320 4.63 -8.44 3.77
CA SER A 320 5.08 -7.12 3.37
C SER A 320 3.95 -6.08 3.33
N PHE A 321 2.71 -6.47 3.02
CA PHE A 321 1.54 -5.59 3.17
C PHE A 321 1.33 -5.16 4.63
N PHE A 322 1.33 -6.10 5.59
CA PHE A 322 1.13 -5.74 7.00
C PHE A 322 2.34 -5.02 7.63
N GLU A 323 3.58 -5.33 7.22
CA GLU A 323 4.76 -4.53 7.58
C GLU A 323 4.60 -3.08 7.09
N TRP A 324 4.14 -2.90 5.86
CA TRP A 324 3.90 -1.59 5.28
C TRP A 324 2.75 -0.83 5.97
N CYS A 325 1.64 -1.49 6.34
CA CYS A 325 0.59 -0.86 7.16
C CYS A 325 1.12 -0.44 8.54
N GLN A 326 1.97 -1.25 9.17
CA GLN A 326 2.67 -0.89 10.41
C GLN A 326 3.59 0.33 10.21
N GLN A 327 4.27 0.45 9.06
CA GLN A 327 5.07 1.64 8.74
C GLN A 327 4.20 2.88 8.51
N LEU A 328 3.12 2.73 7.74
CA LEU A 328 2.18 3.82 7.46
C LEU A 328 1.61 4.39 8.77
N LYS A 329 1.29 3.55 9.75
CA LYS A 329 0.88 3.97 11.11
C LYS A 329 1.93 4.83 11.80
N ARG A 330 3.20 4.41 11.80
CA ARG A 330 4.31 5.17 12.42
C ARG A 330 4.52 6.51 11.73
N ASP A 331 4.49 6.56 10.40
CA ASP A 331 4.79 7.75 9.62
C ASP A 331 3.63 8.76 9.69
N ILE A 332 2.38 8.30 9.65
CA ILE A 332 1.18 9.11 9.89
C ILE A 332 1.16 9.68 11.33
N ASN A 333 1.51 8.88 12.34
CA ASN A 333 1.59 9.38 13.72
C ASN A 333 2.75 10.36 13.93
N SER A 334 3.91 10.09 13.32
CA SER A 334 5.05 11.01 13.30
C SER A 334 4.68 12.35 12.64
N PHE A 335 3.89 12.33 11.57
CA PHE A 335 3.36 13.51 10.91
C PHE A 335 2.35 14.27 11.76
N LYS A 336 1.37 13.59 12.39
CA LYS A 336 0.43 14.22 13.32
C LYS A 336 1.15 14.95 14.45
N LYS A 337 2.24 14.36 14.96
CA LYS A 337 3.05 14.89 16.08
C LYS A 337 3.99 16.03 15.67
N SER A 338 4.64 15.92 14.51
CA SER A 338 5.60 16.94 14.02
C SER A 338 4.97 18.10 13.26
N GLY A 339 3.87 17.88 12.55
CA GLY A 339 3.32 18.85 11.60
C GLY A 339 4.20 19.10 10.37
N LEU A 340 5.18 18.22 10.09
CA LEU A 340 6.07 18.26 8.91
C LEU A 340 5.84 17.07 7.99
N SER A 341 5.67 17.32 6.69
CA SER A 341 5.46 16.28 5.66
C SER A 341 6.56 15.22 5.60
N ASP A 342 7.79 15.58 5.98
CA ASP A 342 8.95 14.72 5.86
C ASP A 342 8.83 13.48 6.75
N SER A 343 8.07 13.60 7.85
CA SER A 343 7.70 12.51 8.75
C SER A 343 6.76 11.47 8.12
N LEU A 344 6.03 11.81 7.03
CA LEU A 344 5.28 10.86 6.21
C LEU A 344 6.17 10.08 5.23
N ASN A 345 7.45 10.44 5.13
CA ASN A 345 8.42 9.82 4.24
C ASN A 345 7.99 9.76 2.75
N LEU A 346 7.13 10.67 2.28
CA LEU A 346 6.60 10.65 0.90
C LEU A 346 7.59 11.14 -0.18
N LYS A 347 8.81 11.55 0.24
CA LYS A 347 9.92 12.06 -0.58
C LYS A 347 9.51 13.18 -1.56
N THR A 348 8.55 14.00 -1.15
CA THR A 348 8.20 15.26 -1.80
C THR A 348 9.14 16.38 -1.36
N LYS A 349 8.92 17.61 -1.84
CA LYS A 349 9.38 18.79 -1.09
C LYS A 349 8.74 18.82 0.32
N SER A 350 9.37 19.51 1.26
CA SER A 350 8.84 19.68 2.61
C SER A 350 7.64 20.65 2.64
N PHE A 351 6.67 20.37 3.51
CA PHE A 351 5.48 21.17 3.79
C PHE A 351 5.19 21.15 5.31
N GLY A 352 4.74 22.28 5.85
CA GLY A 352 4.52 22.47 7.28
C GLY A 352 5.48 23.48 7.90
N ILE A 353 5.36 23.71 9.21
CA ILE A 353 6.14 24.71 9.97
C ILE A 353 6.60 24.19 11.35
N GLY A 354 6.54 22.88 11.57
CA GLY A 354 6.90 22.26 12.85
C GLY A 354 8.38 21.89 12.97
N GLU A 355 8.69 21.04 13.96
CA GLU A 355 10.03 20.50 14.19
C GLU A 355 10.15 19.04 13.71
N LYS A 356 11.38 18.55 13.51
CA LYS A 356 11.61 17.12 13.22
C LYS A 356 11.11 16.25 14.38
N VAL A 357 10.50 15.11 14.04
CA VAL A 357 9.88 14.20 15.02
C VAL A 357 10.88 13.61 16.02
N ASP A 358 12.13 13.33 15.61
CA ASP A 358 13.18 12.83 16.51
C ASP A 358 13.56 13.87 17.58
N GLY A 359 13.73 15.14 17.19
CA GLY A 359 13.96 16.24 18.11
C GLY A 359 12.81 16.47 19.11
N ILE A 360 11.56 16.23 18.70
CA ILE A 360 10.40 16.28 19.61
C ILE A 360 10.45 15.11 20.60
N LEU A 361 10.63 13.88 20.11
CA LEU A 361 10.65 12.67 20.94
C LEU A 361 11.81 12.68 21.96
N ILE A 362 12.99 13.20 21.59
CA ILE A 362 14.12 13.36 22.53
C ILE A 362 13.74 14.32 23.66
N LYS A 363 13.18 15.50 23.33
CA LYS A 363 12.72 16.51 24.32
C LYS A 363 11.63 15.97 25.26
N GLU A 364 10.84 14.99 24.83
CA GLU A 364 9.81 14.34 25.66
C GLU A 364 10.40 13.23 26.53
N ALA A 365 11.23 12.36 25.97
CA ALA A 365 11.94 11.31 26.71
C ALA A 365 12.84 11.89 27.82
N GLU A 366 13.51 13.01 27.56
CA GLU A 366 14.31 13.72 28.58
C GLU A 366 13.44 14.26 29.73
N LYS A 367 12.24 14.79 29.46
CA LYS A 367 11.28 15.19 30.50
C LYS A 367 10.78 14.00 31.32
N VAL A 368 10.58 12.83 30.72
CA VAL A 368 10.23 11.60 31.46
C VAL A 368 11.39 11.20 32.38
N ILE A 369 12.62 11.24 31.88
CA ILE A 369 13.86 11.00 32.62
C ILE A 369 14.08 12.00 33.78
N GLU A 370 13.60 13.23 33.66
CA GLU A 370 13.75 14.28 34.69
C GLU A 370 12.69 14.22 35.79
N ASN A 371 11.41 14.11 35.43
CA ASN A 371 10.29 14.30 36.38
C ASN A 371 10.14 13.17 37.42
N ARG A 372 10.83 12.03 37.25
CA ARG A 372 10.76 10.83 38.13
C ARG A 372 9.37 10.21 38.34
N VAL A 373 8.32 10.70 37.66
CA VAL A 373 6.97 10.17 37.76
C VAL A 373 6.91 8.78 37.14
N GLY A 374 6.88 7.75 37.99
CA GLY A 374 6.49 6.38 37.66
C GLY A 374 7.10 5.79 36.38
N ILE A 375 8.36 5.32 36.46
CA ILE A 375 9.04 4.50 35.43
C ILE A 375 8.45 3.06 35.39
N PHE A 376 7.11 2.99 35.42
CA PHE A 376 6.25 1.84 35.68
C PHE A 376 4.88 1.94 34.99
N SER A 377 4.56 3.08 34.34
CA SER A 377 3.58 3.04 33.25
C SER A 377 4.26 2.56 31.98
N SER A 378 3.50 1.85 31.14
CA SER A 378 3.88 1.26 29.85
C SER A 378 4.53 2.22 28.83
N ASN A 379 4.52 3.52 29.09
CA ASN A 379 4.94 4.56 28.15
C ASN A 379 6.44 4.91 28.28
N ASN A 380 7.31 3.97 27.91
CA ASN A 380 8.63 4.32 27.33
C ASN A 380 8.48 4.57 25.81
N ARG A 381 7.32 5.08 25.38
CA ARG A 381 6.89 5.07 23.97
C ARG A 381 7.81 5.92 23.11
N GLU A 382 8.27 7.04 23.64
CA GLU A 382 9.20 7.95 22.98
C GLU A 382 10.53 7.27 22.67
N LEU A 383 11.05 6.44 23.57
CA LEU A 383 12.26 5.65 23.32
C LEU A 383 12.01 4.54 22.27
N LEU A 384 10.85 3.88 22.30
CA LEU A 384 10.52 2.85 21.31
C LEU A 384 10.31 3.44 19.91
N ASP A 385 9.66 4.60 19.81
CA ASP A 385 9.51 5.38 18.58
C ASP A 385 10.88 5.86 18.06
N LEU A 386 11.77 6.33 18.94
CA LEU A 386 13.15 6.68 18.56
C LEU A 386 13.94 5.46 18.05
N ILE A 387 13.78 4.29 18.67
CA ILE A 387 14.39 3.03 18.17
C ILE A 387 13.82 2.67 16.78
N HIS A 388 12.52 2.85 16.53
CA HIS A 388 11.97 2.69 15.19
C HIS A 388 12.61 3.63 14.17
N LEU A 389 12.74 4.92 14.50
CA LEU A 389 13.39 5.91 13.63
C LEU A 389 14.86 5.56 13.35
N CYS A 390 15.58 5.00 14.32
CA CYS A 390 16.94 4.49 14.12
C CYS A 390 17.00 3.27 13.18
N ILE A 391 16.07 2.31 13.31
CA ILE A 391 15.97 1.14 12.41
C ILE A 391 15.62 1.58 10.99
N GLU A 392 14.86 2.67 10.85
CA GLU A 392 14.42 3.24 9.57
C GLU A 392 15.43 4.21 8.94
N GLY A 393 16.59 4.45 9.57
CA GLY A 393 17.60 5.40 9.09
C GLY A 393 17.14 6.86 9.11
N LYS A 394 16.15 7.19 9.94
CA LYS A 394 15.57 8.54 10.09
C LYS A 394 16.23 9.37 11.19
N THR A 395 16.93 8.74 12.14
CA THR A 395 17.74 9.41 13.17
C THR A 395 18.94 8.56 13.60
N GLU A 396 19.91 9.16 14.28
CA GLU A 396 21.22 8.56 14.58
C GLU A 396 21.22 7.63 15.80
N TRP A 397 22.03 6.57 15.74
CA TRP A 397 22.01 5.51 16.76
C TRP A 397 22.66 5.87 18.11
N GLU A 398 23.68 6.73 18.14
CA GLU A 398 24.43 6.99 19.39
C GLU A 398 23.67 7.87 20.39
N PRO A 399 23.00 8.99 20.02
CA PRO A 399 22.17 9.74 20.97
C PRO A 399 21.08 8.89 21.62
N ILE A 400 20.51 7.93 20.87
CA ILE A 400 19.44 7.04 21.35
C ILE A 400 19.99 5.90 22.22
N LYS A 401 21.23 5.45 21.97
CA LYS A 401 21.97 4.58 22.89
C LYS A 401 22.25 5.29 24.21
N GLU A 402 22.77 6.51 24.19
CA GLU A 402 23.04 7.30 25.40
C GLU A 402 21.74 7.56 26.19
N LEU A 403 20.65 7.89 25.49
CA LEU A 403 19.33 8.04 26.10
C LEU A 403 18.87 6.75 26.81
N ALA A 404 19.02 5.58 26.18
CA ALA A 404 18.71 4.28 26.78
C ALA A 404 19.62 3.93 27.99
N GLU A 405 20.91 4.30 27.95
CA GLU A 405 21.82 4.16 29.09
C GLU A 405 21.37 5.05 30.26
N ARG A 406 20.93 6.29 29.99
CA ARG A 406 20.35 7.17 31.02
C ARG A 406 19.04 6.62 31.61
N TYR A 407 18.17 6.02 30.79
CA TYR A 407 17.00 5.27 31.27
C TYR A 407 17.42 4.12 32.19
N TYR A 408 18.37 3.28 31.77
CA TYR A 408 18.87 2.16 32.58
C TYR A 408 19.47 2.60 33.91
N HIS A 409 20.28 3.66 33.93
CA HIS A 409 20.89 4.17 35.16
C HIS A 409 19.88 4.81 36.12
N LYS A 410 18.80 5.45 35.62
CA LYS A 410 17.73 6.02 36.46
C LYS A 410 16.60 5.05 36.82
N ALA A 411 16.48 3.91 36.15
CA ALA A 411 15.43 2.94 36.41
C ALA A 411 15.54 2.34 37.83
N ASN A 412 14.39 2.20 38.50
CA ASN A 412 14.27 1.55 39.80
C ASN A 412 14.58 0.06 39.68
N GLU A 413 15.13 -0.55 40.74
CA GLU A 413 15.41 -2.00 40.76
C GLU A 413 14.14 -2.86 40.59
N GLY A 414 14.33 -4.08 40.09
CA GLY A 414 13.24 -4.98 39.70
C GLY A 414 12.82 -4.77 38.24
N GLU A 415 11.53 -4.93 37.96
CA GLU A 415 10.97 -4.94 36.60
C GLU A 415 11.35 -3.71 35.75
N SER A 416 11.28 -2.50 36.33
CA SER A 416 11.66 -1.26 35.65
C SER A 416 13.11 -1.29 35.13
N LYS A 417 14.04 -1.87 35.91
CA LYS A 417 15.44 -2.07 35.52
C LYS A 417 15.57 -3.06 34.37
N ASP A 418 14.79 -4.15 34.43
CA ASP A 418 14.83 -5.22 33.44
C ASP A 418 14.19 -4.80 32.11
N VAL A 419 13.13 -3.98 32.11
CA VAL A 419 12.61 -3.31 30.90
C VAL A 419 13.67 -2.41 30.28
N ALA A 420 14.36 -1.59 31.09
CA ALA A 420 15.41 -0.71 30.59
C ALA A 420 16.61 -1.49 30.01
N LYS A 421 16.99 -2.63 30.62
CA LYS A 421 17.99 -3.56 30.07
C LYS A 421 17.57 -4.13 28.72
N VAL A 422 16.34 -4.62 28.58
CA VAL A 422 15.80 -5.13 27.31
C VAL A 422 15.87 -4.04 26.22
N ASN A 423 15.49 -2.80 26.56
CA ASN A 423 15.55 -1.66 25.65
C ASN A 423 16.99 -1.30 25.22
N TYR A 424 17.95 -1.34 26.16
CA TYR A 424 19.36 -1.15 25.85
C TYR A 424 19.92 -2.28 24.95
N TYR A 425 19.60 -3.54 25.24
CA TYR A 425 20.10 -4.67 24.45
C TYR A 425 19.49 -4.76 23.04
N GLN A 426 18.22 -4.37 22.82
CA GLN A 426 17.66 -4.33 21.46
C GLN A 426 18.36 -3.30 20.56
N ILE A 427 18.80 -2.15 21.11
CA ILE A 427 19.59 -1.15 20.37
C ILE A 427 20.90 -1.78 19.86
N ALA A 428 21.64 -2.50 20.71
CA ALA A 428 22.85 -3.20 20.28
C ALA A 428 22.55 -4.27 19.21
N ARG A 429 21.41 -4.98 19.34
CA ARG A 429 21.02 -6.06 18.43
C ARG A 429 20.58 -5.57 17.05
N HIS A 430 19.78 -4.51 16.98
CA HIS A 430 19.38 -3.86 15.72
C HIS A 430 20.57 -3.23 14.99
N ARG A 431 21.58 -2.75 15.72
CA ARG A 431 22.87 -2.32 15.17
C ARG A 431 23.78 -3.47 14.70
N GLY A 432 23.24 -4.68 14.53
CA GLY A 432 23.95 -5.87 14.04
C GLY A 432 25.02 -6.44 14.98
N LYS A 433 25.12 -5.94 16.22
CA LYS A 433 26.18 -6.40 17.15
C LYS A 433 25.85 -7.78 17.72
N SER A 434 26.89 -8.60 17.85
CA SER A 434 26.83 -9.84 18.64
C SER A 434 26.97 -9.52 20.13
N PHE A 435 26.18 -10.18 20.97
CA PHE A 435 26.35 -10.11 22.43
C PHE A 435 27.56 -10.93 22.86
N SER A 436 28.39 -10.34 23.72
CA SER A 436 29.41 -11.03 24.52
C SER A 436 28.76 -11.97 25.54
N ASP A 437 29.54 -12.83 26.18
CA ASP A 437 29.02 -13.83 27.11
C ASP A 437 28.48 -13.21 28.41
N GLU A 438 29.00 -12.05 28.84
CA GLU A 438 28.44 -11.28 29.95
C GLU A 438 27.06 -10.71 29.58
N ALA A 439 26.92 -10.15 28.38
CA ALA A 439 25.65 -9.61 27.90
C ALA A 439 24.59 -10.71 27.69
N ARG A 440 24.99 -11.88 27.16
CA ARG A 440 24.13 -13.07 27.09
C ARG A 440 23.71 -13.54 28.48
N THR A 441 24.65 -13.56 29.42
CA THR A 441 24.40 -13.97 30.81
C THR A 441 23.44 -13.02 31.51
N ASP A 442 23.54 -11.70 31.31
CA ASP A 442 22.59 -10.75 31.89
C ASP A 442 21.18 -10.87 31.27
N ILE A 443 21.07 -11.04 29.95
CA ILE A 443 19.77 -11.32 29.28
C ILE A 443 19.14 -12.62 29.81
N LEU A 444 19.95 -13.67 30.02
CA LEU A 444 19.48 -14.93 30.64
C LEU A 444 19.07 -14.74 32.11
N ASN A 445 19.74 -13.85 32.85
CA ASN A 445 19.36 -13.50 34.22
C ASN A 445 18.07 -12.67 34.28
N VAL A 446 17.83 -11.76 33.33
CA VAL A 446 16.54 -11.08 33.14
C VAL A 446 15.43 -12.10 32.85
N LEU A 447 15.65 -13.00 31.90
CA LEU A 447 14.70 -14.07 31.57
C LEU A 447 14.40 -14.97 32.77
N LYS A 448 15.41 -15.31 33.58
CA LYS A 448 15.25 -16.15 34.78
C LYS A 448 14.49 -15.46 35.91
N ARG A 449 14.62 -14.13 36.07
CA ARG A 449 13.83 -13.35 37.05
C ARG A 449 12.36 -13.23 36.66
N ASN A 450 12.09 -13.16 35.36
CA ASN A 450 10.78 -12.82 34.81
C ASN A 450 10.20 -13.97 33.96
N SER A 451 10.45 -15.23 34.36
CA SER A 451 10.03 -16.44 33.62
C SER A 451 8.53 -16.52 33.37
N ASP A 452 7.76 -15.94 34.28
CA ASP A 452 6.31 -16.06 34.32
C ASP A 452 5.62 -14.92 33.54
N SER A 453 6.42 -13.94 33.06
CA SER A 453 5.96 -12.85 32.20
C SER A 453 6.21 -13.17 30.73
N ALA A 454 5.13 -13.44 29.98
CA ALA A 454 5.20 -13.72 28.55
C ALA A 454 5.90 -12.60 27.74
N SER A 455 5.79 -11.35 28.19
CA SER A 455 6.52 -10.19 27.65
C SER A 455 8.03 -10.38 27.74
N PHE A 456 8.56 -10.69 28.93
CA PHE A 456 10.00 -10.92 29.11
C PHE A 456 10.49 -12.19 28.43
N VAL A 457 9.69 -13.26 28.45
CA VAL A 457 9.98 -14.50 27.72
C VAL A 457 10.15 -14.21 26.23
N LEU A 458 9.19 -13.51 25.60
CA LEU A 458 9.27 -13.12 24.20
C LEU A 458 10.48 -12.22 23.93
N CYS A 459 10.62 -11.12 24.67
CA CYS A 459 11.67 -10.12 24.45
C CYS A 459 13.08 -10.69 24.61
N CYS A 460 13.35 -11.48 25.65
CA CYS A 460 14.68 -12.08 25.82
C CYS A 460 14.99 -13.11 24.73
N ASN A 461 14.00 -13.90 24.29
CA ASN A 461 14.18 -14.84 23.18
C ASN A 461 14.34 -14.13 21.82
N LEU A 462 13.77 -12.93 21.62
CA LEU A 462 14.02 -12.11 20.43
C LEU A 462 15.48 -11.61 20.38
N LEU A 463 16.01 -11.13 21.51
CA LEU A 463 17.42 -10.73 21.63
C LEU A 463 18.35 -11.92 21.32
N LEU A 464 18.12 -13.06 21.95
CA LEU A 464 18.93 -14.27 21.81
C LEU A 464 18.78 -14.95 20.44
N GLY A 465 17.68 -14.69 19.70
CA GLY A 465 17.38 -15.29 18.40
C GLY A 465 16.63 -16.62 18.46
N SER A 466 16.04 -16.95 19.61
CA SER A 466 15.32 -18.19 19.92
C SER A 466 13.79 -18.01 20.00
N ALA A 467 13.26 -16.84 19.61
CA ALA A 467 11.83 -16.55 19.63
C ALA A 467 11.02 -17.46 18.67
N SER A 468 9.75 -17.70 19.02
CA SER A 468 8.83 -18.55 18.26
C SER A 468 7.45 -17.92 18.12
N GLN A 469 6.66 -18.33 17.10
CA GLN A 469 5.26 -17.89 16.95
C GLN A 469 4.44 -18.14 18.22
N LYS A 470 4.70 -19.24 18.94
CA LYS A 470 4.02 -19.53 20.21
C LYS A 470 4.26 -18.43 21.25
N MET A 471 5.52 -18.01 21.45
CA MET A 471 5.84 -16.93 22.40
C MET A 471 5.15 -15.60 22.03
N ILE A 472 5.00 -15.32 20.73
CA ILE A 472 4.25 -14.15 20.23
C ILE A 472 2.76 -14.29 20.58
N ARG A 473 2.12 -15.41 20.20
CA ARG A 473 0.69 -15.68 20.49
C ARG A 473 0.36 -15.69 21.98
N ASP A 474 1.24 -16.26 22.79
CA ASP A 474 1.06 -16.32 24.24
C ASP A 474 1.15 -14.89 24.82
N CYS A 475 2.18 -14.10 24.44
CA CYS A 475 2.31 -12.69 24.84
C CYS A 475 1.10 -11.83 24.43
N MET A 476 0.57 -12.00 23.21
CA MET A 476 -0.65 -11.32 22.74
C MET A 476 -1.92 -11.70 23.52
N LYS A 477 -1.95 -12.84 24.23
CA LYS A 477 -3.09 -13.26 25.07
C LYS A 477 -3.04 -12.67 26.48
N TYR A 478 -1.84 -12.43 27.02
CA TYR A 478 -1.66 -11.77 28.30
C TYR A 478 -1.81 -10.24 28.18
N ASN A 479 -1.20 -9.61 27.16
CA ASN A 479 -1.20 -8.16 26.98
C ASN A 479 -2.45 -7.65 26.22
N ASN A 480 -3.65 -7.82 26.79
CA ASN A 480 -4.91 -7.40 26.13
C ASN A 480 -5.08 -5.87 25.94
N TYR A 481 -4.15 -5.04 26.41
CA TYR A 481 -4.19 -3.57 26.30
C TYR A 481 -3.03 -2.96 25.50
N GLU A 482 -2.00 -3.75 25.15
CA GLU A 482 -0.86 -3.30 24.35
C GLU A 482 -0.74 -4.15 23.09
N ASN A 483 -0.81 -3.50 21.93
CA ASN A 483 -0.50 -4.17 20.67
C ASN A 483 1.02 -4.37 20.57
N ILE A 484 1.49 -5.52 21.06
CA ILE A 484 2.92 -5.86 21.09
C ILE A 484 3.55 -5.86 19.69
N LEU A 485 2.76 -5.98 18.61
CA LEU A 485 3.25 -5.93 17.23
C LEU A 485 3.80 -4.54 16.84
N GLU A 486 3.50 -3.50 17.63
CA GLU A 486 4.13 -2.19 17.53
C GLU A 486 5.51 -2.12 18.21
N TRP A 487 5.96 -3.11 19.00
CA TRP A 487 7.25 -3.02 19.68
C TRP A 487 8.44 -3.17 18.70
N PRO A 488 9.47 -2.28 18.72
CA PRO A 488 10.63 -2.35 17.82
C PRO A 488 11.38 -3.69 17.89
N ILE A 489 11.44 -4.30 19.07
CA ILE A 489 12.11 -5.57 19.31
C ILE A 489 11.55 -6.73 18.48
N LEU A 490 10.28 -6.68 18.05
CA LEU A 490 9.72 -7.71 17.16
C LEU A 490 10.30 -7.66 15.74
N ARG A 491 10.93 -6.56 15.31
CA ARG A 491 11.70 -6.55 14.05
C ARG A 491 12.97 -7.40 14.09
N LEU A 492 13.30 -8.00 15.25
CA LEU A 492 14.31 -9.07 15.35
C LEU A 492 13.76 -10.45 14.96
N TYR A 493 12.44 -10.61 14.84
CA TYR A 493 11.81 -11.87 14.47
C TYR A 493 12.03 -12.17 12.97
N LYS A 494 12.70 -13.28 12.67
CA LYS A 494 13.13 -13.64 11.30
C LYS A 494 12.18 -14.56 10.53
N TYR A 495 11.06 -14.93 11.12
CA TYR A 495 10.11 -15.89 10.54
C TYR A 495 8.76 -15.22 10.26
N ARG A 496 7.98 -15.79 9.35
CA ARG A 496 6.64 -15.27 9.01
C ARG A 496 5.73 -15.32 10.25
N PHE A 497 4.84 -14.35 10.41
CA PHE A 497 3.90 -14.31 11.54
C PHE A 497 2.75 -15.32 11.40
N ILE A 498 2.44 -15.67 10.16
CA ILE A 498 1.45 -16.66 9.75
C ILE A 498 2.21 -17.74 8.97
N ASN A 499 2.16 -18.98 9.47
CA ASN A 499 2.66 -20.15 8.75
C ASN A 499 1.49 -20.86 8.05
N LYS A 500 1.82 -21.61 7.00
CA LYS A 500 0.95 -22.68 6.47
C LYS A 500 0.88 -23.84 7.47
#